data_AF-A0A7V3UYG6-F1
#
_entry.id   AF-A0A7V3UYG6-F1
#
_cell.length_a   1.000
_cell.length_b   1.000
_cell.length_c   1.000
_cell.angle_alpha   90.00
_cell.angle_beta   90.00
_cell.angle_gamma   90.00
#
_symmetry.space_group_name_H-M   'P 1'
#
loop_
_entity.id
_entity.type
_entity.pdbx_description
1 polymer ?
#
loop_
_entity_poly.entity_id
_entity_poly.type
_entity_poly.pdbx_seq_one_letter_code
_entity_poly.pdbx_strand_id
1 'polypeptide(L)'
;PNYLGRDPVLLRRLSQATGIHIITNTGLYKDRYLPAWAKELPAEEIARRWIEEAVEGIGPERIKPGFIKIAANEGDLNEIQRKILHAAALTSRATGLVIASHTTQGATALQQLDFLQDLGVPASRFIWVHADAEPDPTLHYAAARRGAWLSYDGIRPASAADRLPLVMETLRRFPDRLLISQDAGWYNVGQPRGGQVTSFDWLPRAFIPMLVAAGVSAEGVNRLLVQNPAAAFTIRAADE
;
A
#
# COMPACT_ATOMS: atom_id res chain seq x y z
N PRO A 1 0.79 0.22 10.08
CA PRO A 1 0.42 1.55 10.59
C PRO A 1 0.49 1.57 12.11
N ASN A 2 0.61 2.77 12.69
CA ASN A 2 0.60 2.93 14.14
C ASN A 2 -0.69 2.30 14.72
N TYR A 3 -0.61 1.69 15.92
CA TYR A 3 -1.70 0.93 16.57
C TYR A 3 -2.14 -0.40 15.92
N LEU A 4 -1.41 -0.89 14.91
CA LEU A 4 -1.61 -2.22 14.31
C LEU A 4 -0.31 -3.05 14.31
N GLY A 5 0.48 -2.95 15.38
CA GLY A 5 1.72 -3.71 15.54
C GLY A 5 2.94 -3.17 14.79
N ARG A 6 2.95 -1.90 14.39
CA ARG A 6 4.13 -1.27 13.76
C ARG A 6 5.29 -1.19 14.77
N ASP A 7 6.41 -1.84 14.44
CA ASP A 7 7.66 -1.78 15.21
C ASP A 7 8.86 -1.51 14.28
N PRO A 8 9.22 -0.24 14.03
CA PRO A 8 10.32 0.11 13.14
C PRO A 8 11.69 -0.39 13.61
N VAL A 9 11.90 -0.51 14.93
CA VAL A 9 13.16 -0.98 15.52
C VAL A 9 13.35 -2.46 15.22
N LEU A 10 12.30 -3.26 15.38
CA LEU A 10 12.32 -4.66 14.96
C LEU A 10 12.58 -4.81 13.46
N LEU A 11 11.89 -4.02 12.62
CA LEU A 11 12.10 -4.05 11.17
C LEU A 11 13.55 -3.69 10.78
N ARG A 12 14.16 -2.70 11.46
CA ARG A 12 15.59 -2.36 11.26
C ARG A 12 16.51 -3.52 11.60
N ARG A 13 16.29 -4.18 12.75
CA ARG A 13 17.08 -5.35 13.16
C ARG A 13 16.96 -6.50 12.17
N LEU A 14 15.75 -6.77 11.69
CA LEU A 14 15.51 -7.80 10.67
C LEU A 14 16.18 -7.45 9.33
N SER A 15 16.09 -6.19 8.89
CA SER A 15 16.77 -5.69 7.70
C SER A 15 18.28 -5.90 7.78
N GLN A 16 18.90 -5.52 8.90
CA GLN A 16 20.34 -5.72 9.14
C GLN A 16 20.74 -7.20 9.20
N ALA A 17 19.93 -8.04 9.85
CA ALA A 17 20.24 -9.47 9.99
C ALA A 17 20.09 -10.25 8.68
N THR A 18 19.22 -9.82 7.78
CA THR A 18 18.88 -10.55 6.54
C THR A 18 19.48 -9.93 5.28
N GLY A 19 19.89 -8.66 5.33
CA GLY A 19 20.26 -7.88 4.15
C GLY A 19 19.06 -7.42 3.30
N ILE A 20 17.83 -7.70 3.71
CA ILE A 20 16.62 -7.29 2.98
C ILE A 20 16.28 -5.84 3.33
N HIS A 21 16.05 -5.00 2.33
CA HIS A 21 15.54 -3.66 2.55
C HIS A 21 14.07 -3.70 2.96
N ILE A 22 13.77 -3.32 4.20
CA ILE A 22 12.41 -3.27 4.76
C ILE A 22 11.98 -1.81 4.93
N ILE A 23 10.86 -1.44 4.28
CA ILE A 23 10.30 -0.09 4.34
C ILE A 23 9.14 -0.06 5.35
N THR A 24 9.20 0.83 6.35
CA THR A 24 8.11 1.07 7.30
C THR A 24 7.21 2.22 6.86
N ASN A 25 6.13 2.48 7.60
CA ASN A 25 5.12 3.47 7.29
C ASN A 25 4.80 4.40 8.45
N THR A 26 4.30 5.59 8.14
CA THR A 26 3.44 6.39 9.01
C THR A 26 1.96 6.08 8.73
N GLY A 27 1.03 6.80 9.36
CA GLY A 27 -0.40 6.64 9.11
C GLY A 27 -1.13 5.76 10.14
N LEU A 28 -2.43 5.63 9.93
CA LEU A 28 -3.40 4.96 10.80
C LEU A 28 -4.34 4.07 9.99
N TYR A 29 -4.88 3.01 10.58
CA TYR A 29 -5.70 2.03 9.87
C TYR A 29 -7.21 2.34 9.92
N LYS A 30 -8.06 1.30 10.04
CA LYS A 30 -9.53 1.41 10.13
C LYS A 30 -9.99 1.90 11.50
N ASP A 31 -11.21 2.47 11.55
CA ASP A 31 -11.82 3.10 12.73
C ASP A 31 -11.68 2.31 14.05
N ARG A 32 -11.89 0.98 14.01
CA ARG A 32 -11.75 0.12 15.20
C ARG A 32 -10.35 0.11 15.83
N TYR A 33 -9.33 0.51 15.09
CA TYR A 33 -7.93 0.56 15.53
C TYR A 33 -7.43 2.00 15.70
N LEU A 34 -8.28 3.00 15.47
CA LEU A 34 -7.88 4.39 15.65
C LEU A 34 -7.75 4.70 17.14
N PRO A 35 -6.63 5.33 17.55
CA PRO A 35 -6.50 5.82 18.91
C PRO A 35 -7.47 6.98 19.16
N ALA A 36 -7.83 7.22 20.43
CA ALA A 36 -8.79 8.28 20.81
C ALA A 36 -8.41 9.66 20.25
N TRP A 37 -7.12 10.02 20.32
CA TRP A 37 -6.64 11.29 19.79
C TRP A 37 -6.91 11.46 18.29
N ALA A 38 -6.92 10.39 17.49
CA ALA A 38 -7.21 10.50 16.06
C ALA A 38 -8.70 10.76 15.80
N LYS A 39 -9.58 10.42 16.73
CA LYS A 39 -11.02 10.71 16.67
C LYS A 39 -11.30 12.17 17.06
N GLU A 40 -10.52 12.72 17.98
CA GLU A 40 -10.69 14.08 18.50
C GLU A 40 -9.96 15.15 17.69
N LEU A 41 -8.72 14.87 17.25
CA LEU A 41 -7.89 15.85 16.56
C LEU A 41 -8.38 16.12 15.13
N PRO A 42 -8.20 17.36 14.62
CA PRO A 42 -8.44 17.69 13.22
C PRO A 42 -7.37 17.06 12.30
N ALA A 43 -7.65 17.00 11.00
CA ALA A 43 -6.77 16.35 10.02
C ALA A 43 -5.36 16.95 10.00
N GLU A 44 -5.24 18.26 10.21
CA GLU A 44 -4.00 19.03 10.22
C GLU A 44 -3.07 18.60 11.35
N GLU A 45 -3.60 18.35 12.55
CA GLU A 45 -2.80 17.88 13.69
C GLU A 45 -2.38 16.42 13.52
N ILE A 46 -3.23 15.59 12.88
CA ILE A 46 -2.86 14.22 12.51
C ILE A 46 -1.72 14.25 11.48
N ALA A 47 -1.86 15.09 10.44
CA ALA A 47 -0.83 15.28 9.42
C ALA A 47 0.48 15.79 10.01
N ARG A 48 0.43 16.76 10.93
CA ARG A 48 1.63 17.29 11.62
C ARG A 48 2.44 16.17 12.28
N ARG A 49 1.77 15.23 12.95
CA ARG A 49 2.44 14.06 13.56
C ARG A 49 3.09 13.15 12.52
N TRP A 50 2.42 12.89 11.40
CA TRP A 50 2.97 12.04 10.34
C TRP A 50 4.12 12.71 9.58
N ILE A 51 4.04 14.02 9.39
CA ILE A 51 5.11 14.85 8.83
C ILE A 51 6.32 14.83 9.77
N GLU A 52 6.11 14.99 11.07
CA GLU A 52 7.18 14.91 12.08
C GLU A 52 7.86 13.53 12.02
N GLU A 53 7.10 12.43 11.96
CA GLU A 53 7.70 11.09 11.76
C GLU A 53 8.50 10.97 10.45
N ALA A 54 8.05 11.61 9.37
CA ALA A 54 8.74 11.59 8.08
C ALA A 54 10.04 12.41 8.08
N VAL A 55 10.05 13.55 8.77
CA VAL A 55 11.19 14.49 8.80
C VAL A 55 12.19 14.11 9.88
N GLU A 56 11.73 13.89 11.11
CA GLU A 56 12.57 13.64 12.29
C GLU A 56 12.82 12.15 12.56
N GLY A 57 11.95 11.29 12.02
CA GLY A 57 12.01 9.84 12.22
C GLY A 57 11.14 9.35 13.39
N ILE A 58 10.82 8.05 13.37
CA ILE A 58 9.96 7.41 14.35
C ILE A 58 10.77 6.95 15.56
N GLY A 59 10.36 7.40 16.74
CA GLY A 59 10.93 6.99 18.02
C GLY A 59 12.39 7.42 18.20
N PRO A 60 13.06 6.91 19.25
CA PRO A 60 14.41 7.37 19.62
C PRO A 60 15.48 7.04 18.57
N GLU A 61 15.26 5.98 17.77
CA GLU A 61 16.17 5.60 16.69
C GLU A 61 15.98 6.42 15.40
N ARG A 62 15.02 7.35 15.37
CA ARG A 62 14.76 8.25 14.24
C ARG A 62 14.60 7.52 12.90
N ILE A 63 13.94 6.36 12.91
CA ILE A 63 13.73 5.55 11.70
C ILE A 63 12.64 6.19 10.84
N LYS A 64 12.97 6.59 9.61
CA LYS A 64 12.03 7.29 8.73
C LYS A 64 11.08 6.32 8.00
N PRO A 65 9.78 6.64 7.89
CA PRO A 65 8.84 5.91 7.04
C PRO A 65 9.10 6.16 5.56
N GLY A 66 8.77 5.19 4.71
CA GLY A 66 8.83 5.34 3.25
C GLY A 66 7.47 5.45 2.56
N PHE A 67 6.35 5.35 3.32
CA PHE A 67 5.01 5.58 2.81
C PHE A 67 4.01 5.90 3.94
N ILE A 68 2.82 6.37 3.56
CA ILE A 68 1.69 6.62 4.45
C ILE A 68 0.70 5.46 4.29
N LYS A 69 0.40 4.72 5.36
CA LYS A 69 -0.60 3.63 5.33
C LYS A 69 -1.92 4.11 5.92
N ILE A 70 -2.99 4.06 5.12
CA ILE A 70 -4.37 4.32 5.55
C ILE A 70 -5.32 3.17 5.20
N ALA A 71 -6.59 3.30 5.60
CA ALA A 71 -7.64 2.39 5.19
C ALA A 71 -8.99 3.08 5.03
N ALA A 72 -9.74 2.64 4.03
CA ALA A 72 -11.17 2.89 3.90
C ALA A 72 -11.94 1.57 4.02
N ASN A 73 -13.15 1.65 4.57
CA ASN A 73 -14.13 0.58 4.56
C ASN A 73 -14.94 0.69 3.28
N GLU A 74 -15.65 -0.38 2.94
CA GLU A 74 -16.57 -0.43 1.80
C GLU A 74 -17.73 0.57 1.98
N GLY A 75 -18.28 0.99 0.85
CA GLY A 75 -19.30 2.04 0.79
C GLY A 75 -18.71 3.44 0.70
N ASP A 76 -19.54 4.42 1.04
CA ASP A 76 -19.18 5.84 0.99
C ASP A 76 -18.18 6.21 2.08
N LEU A 77 -17.26 7.13 1.74
CA LEU A 77 -16.32 7.66 2.70
C LEU A 77 -17.03 8.43 3.81
N ASN A 78 -17.01 7.87 5.01
CA ASN A 78 -17.53 8.49 6.22
C ASN A 78 -16.61 9.60 6.73
N GLU A 79 -17.07 10.35 7.74
CA GLU A 79 -16.35 11.51 8.28
C GLU A 79 -14.93 11.17 8.76
N ILE A 80 -14.78 10.08 9.52
CA ILE A 80 -13.47 9.70 10.05
C ILE A 80 -12.51 9.26 8.93
N GLN A 81 -13.01 8.57 7.89
CA GLN A 81 -12.21 8.19 6.73
C GLN A 81 -11.78 9.40 5.91
N ARG A 82 -12.68 10.36 5.67
CA ARG A 82 -12.36 11.62 4.99
C ARG A 82 -11.31 12.42 5.78
N LYS A 83 -11.42 12.46 7.12
CA LYS A 83 -10.43 13.13 7.98
C LYS A 83 -9.06 12.48 7.89
N ILE A 84 -8.99 11.14 7.95
CA ILE A 84 -7.73 10.38 7.82
C ILE A 84 -7.14 10.52 6.41
N LEU A 85 -7.98 10.52 5.37
CA LEU A 85 -7.56 10.74 3.99
C LEU A 85 -7.04 12.17 3.77
N HIS A 86 -7.68 13.17 4.37
CA HIS A 86 -7.22 14.56 4.34
C HIS A 86 -5.85 14.69 5.03
N ALA A 87 -5.66 14.07 6.20
CA ALA A 87 -4.35 14.04 6.86
C ALA A 87 -3.27 13.38 5.98
N ALA A 88 -3.64 12.32 5.25
CA ALA A 88 -2.73 11.63 4.34
C ALA A 88 -2.36 12.51 3.14
N ALA A 89 -3.32 13.27 2.60
CA ALA A 89 -3.09 14.21 1.52
C ALA A 89 -2.11 15.31 1.92
N LEU A 90 -2.33 15.95 3.08
CA LEU A 90 -1.44 16.97 3.63
C LEU A 90 -0.02 16.42 3.84
N THR A 91 0.08 15.23 4.42
CA THR A 91 1.38 14.56 4.65
C THR A 91 2.07 14.23 3.34
N SER A 92 1.35 13.66 2.36
CA SER A 92 1.92 13.28 1.06
C SER A 92 2.44 14.50 0.30
N ARG A 93 1.72 15.63 0.34
CA ARG A 93 2.17 16.89 -0.27
C ARG A 93 3.41 17.45 0.40
N ALA A 94 3.46 17.44 1.73
CA ALA A 94 4.57 18.00 2.49
C ALA A 94 5.85 17.14 2.42
N THR A 95 5.72 15.83 2.26
CA THR A 95 6.84 14.88 2.43
C THR A 95 7.23 14.14 1.15
N GLY A 96 6.37 14.12 0.14
CA GLY A 96 6.58 13.30 -1.06
C GLY A 96 6.20 11.83 -0.90
N LEU A 97 5.79 11.39 0.30
CA LEU A 97 5.46 9.99 0.56
C LEU A 97 4.20 9.55 -0.21
N VAL A 98 4.23 8.34 -0.76
CA VAL A 98 3.06 7.70 -1.38
C VAL A 98 2.04 7.28 -0.33
N ILE A 99 0.75 7.39 -0.67
CA ILE A 99 -0.37 6.92 0.15
C ILE A 99 -0.73 5.50 -0.29
N ALA A 100 -0.56 4.53 0.59
CA ALA A 100 -1.07 3.17 0.42
C ALA A 100 -2.38 3.01 1.21
N SER A 101 -3.51 2.91 0.52
CA SER A 101 -4.82 2.79 1.15
C SER A 101 -5.39 1.39 0.99
N HIS A 102 -5.66 0.74 2.12
CA HIS A 102 -6.44 -0.50 2.15
C HIS A 102 -7.90 -0.21 1.79
N THR A 103 -8.40 -0.81 0.72
CA THR A 103 -9.84 -0.97 0.45
C THR A 103 -10.04 -2.09 -0.57
N THR A 104 -11.11 -2.86 -0.41
CA THR A 104 -11.45 -3.99 -1.28
C THR A 104 -12.40 -3.61 -2.42
N GLN A 105 -12.94 -2.38 -2.41
CA GLN A 105 -13.98 -1.94 -3.34
C GLN A 105 -13.49 -0.81 -4.24
N GLY A 106 -13.68 -0.97 -5.55
CA GLY A 106 -13.27 0.01 -6.55
C GLY A 106 -14.01 1.33 -6.48
N ALA A 107 -15.31 1.30 -6.17
CA ALA A 107 -16.07 2.54 -5.95
C ALA A 107 -15.45 3.40 -4.84
N THR A 108 -15.09 2.79 -3.70
CA THR A 108 -14.43 3.49 -2.59
C THR A 108 -13.02 3.97 -2.98
N ALA A 109 -12.26 3.20 -3.75
CA ALA A 109 -10.96 3.64 -4.25
C ALA A 109 -11.08 4.87 -5.17
N LEU A 110 -12.07 4.89 -6.06
CA LEU A 110 -12.35 6.03 -6.94
C LEU A 110 -12.79 7.27 -6.16
N GLN A 111 -13.64 7.12 -5.13
CA GLN A 111 -14.00 8.22 -4.23
C GLN A 111 -12.78 8.82 -3.52
N GLN A 112 -11.82 7.97 -3.10
CA GLN A 112 -10.58 8.47 -2.50
C GLN A 112 -9.75 9.25 -3.51
N LEU A 113 -9.67 8.79 -4.76
CA LEU A 113 -8.96 9.50 -5.81
C LEU A 113 -9.59 10.86 -6.14
N ASP A 114 -10.93 10.96 -6.15
CA ASP A 114 -11.64 12.24 -6.32
C ASP A 114 -11.29 13.20 -5.20
N PHE A 115 -11.40 12.73 -3.95
CA PHE A 115 -11.07 13.54 -2.78
C PHE A 115 -9.60 13.99 -2.76
N LEU A 116 -8.67 13.11 -3.13
CA LEU A 116 -7.25 13.44 -3.22
C LEU A 116 -6.94 14.44 -4.33
N GLN A 117 -7.63 14.32 -5.47
CA GLN A 117 -7.49 15.27 -6.59
C GLN A 117 -7.95 16.66 -6.18
N ASP A 118 -9.07 16.79 -5.46
CA ASP A 118 -9.57 18.07 -4.94
C ASP A 118 -8.57 18.74 -3.97
N LEU A 119 -7.74 17.93 -3.30
CA LEU A 119 -6.68 18.39 -2.40
C LEU A 119 -5.32 18.58 -3.09
N GLY A 120 -5.26 18.43 -4.42
CA GLY A 120 -4.05 18.61 -5.21
C GLY A 120 -3.02 17.48 -5.08
N VAL A 121 -3.44 16.28 -4.69
CA VAL A 121 -2.57 15.09 -4.68
C VAL A 121 -2.76 14.32 -5.99
N PRO A 122 -1.70 14.15 -6.80
CA PRO A 122 -1.82 13.40 -8.04
C PRO A 122 -2.08 11.92 -7.75
N ALA A 123 -2.89 11.27 -8.58
CA ALA A 123 -3.21 9.85 -8.40
C ALA A 123 -1.97 8.93 -8.41
N SER A 124 -0.88 9.35 -9.05
CA SER A 124 0.42 8.66 -9.02
C SER A 124 1.05 8.54 -7.63
N ARG A 125 0.56 9.30 -6.63
CA ARG A 125 0.91 9.17 -5.22
C ARG A 125 -0.09 8.31 -4.42
N PHE A 126 -0.95 7.54 -5.08
CA PHE A 126 -1.91 6.64 -4.45
C PHE A 126 -1.73 5.19 -4.90
N ILE A 127 -1.59 4.29 -3.93
CA ILE A 127 -1.62 2.84 -4.10
C ILE A 127 -2.93 2.32 -3.52
N TRP A 128 -3.76 1.75 -4.40
CA TRP A 128 -4.93 0.99 -4.01
C TRP A 128 -4.49 -0.42 -3.61
N VAL A 129 -4.46 -0.66 -2.29
CA VAL A 129 -4.12 -1.96 -1.67
C VAL A 129 -5.35 -2.87 -1.69
N HIS A 130 -5.15 -4.15 -2.04
CA HIS A 130 -6.18 -5.15 -2.35
C HIS A 130 -7.03 -4.80 -3.57
N ALA A 131 -6.45 -4.14 -4.57
CA ALA A 131 -7.16 -3.86 -5.81
C ALA A 131 -7.64 -5.16 -6.49
N ASP A 132 -6.95 -6.29 -6.30
CA ASP A 132 -7.39 -7.57 -6.84
C ASP A 132 -8.67 -8.12 -6.18
N ALA A 133 -9.07 -7.64 -5.00
CA ALA A 133 -10.30 -8.07 -4.35
C ALA A 133 -11.57 -7.56 -5.06
N GLU A 134 -11.46 -6.48 -5.85
CA GLU A 134 -12.56 -5.98 -6.65
C GLU A 134 -12.80 -6.90 -7.87
N PRO A 135 -14.01 -7.47 -8.02
CA PRO A 135 -14.31 -8.38 -9.13
C PRO A 135 -14.44 -7.67 -10.49
N ASP A 136 -14.77 -6.38 -10.54
CA ASP A 136 -14.89 -5.63 -11.78
C ASP A 136 -13.55 -4.96 -12.19
N PRO A 137 -12.82 -5.54 -13.18
CA PRO A 137 -11.55 -4.98 -13.61
C PRO A 137 -11.69 -3.61 -14.29
N THR A 138 -12.89 -3.22 -14.73
CA THR A 138 -13.09 -1.89 -15.33
C THR A 138 -12.83 -0.77 -14.32
N LEU A 139 -13.07 -1.02 -13.02
CA LEU A 139 -12.76 -0.10 -11.93
C LEU A 139 -11.24 -0.02 -11.68
N HIS A 140 -10.52 -1.14 -11.82
CA HIS A 140 -9.05 -1.14 -11.77
C HIS A 140 -8.49 -0.23 -12.85
N TYR A 141 -9.01 -0.38 -14.08
CA TYR A 141 -8.56 0.40 -15.23
C TYR A 141 -8.95 1.88 -15.11
N ALA A 142 -10.09 2.20 -14.48
CA ALA A 142 -10.45 3.58 -14.18
C ALA A 142 -9.43 4.24 -13.24
N ALA A 143 -9.04 3.55 -12.15
CA ALA A 143 -8.02 4.05 -11.23
C ALA A 143 -6.64 4.18 -11.91
N ALA A 144 -6.21 3.15 -12.65
CA ALA A 144 -4.92 3.16 -13.34
C ALA A 144 -4.82 4.24 -14.43
N ARG A 145 -5.90 4.51 -15.18
CA ARG A 145 -5.96 5.59 -16.18
C ARG A 145 -5.73 6.97 -15.57
N ARG A 146 -6.18 7.19 -14.33
CA ARG A 146 -5.90 8.42 -13.58
C ARG A 146 -4.45 8.51 -13.10
N GLY A 147 -3.76 7.38 -13.05
CA GLY A 147 -2.37 7.26 -12.65
C GLY A 147 -2.15 6.54 -11.33
N ALA A 148 -3.19 6.02 -10.67
CA ALA A 148 -3.06 5.26 -9.44
C ALA A 148 -2.34 3.93 -9.63
N TRP A 149 -1.63 3.48 -8.61
CA TRP A 149 -1.04 2.15 -8.55
C TRP A 149 -2.08 1.13 -8.08
N LEU A 150 -2.17 0.01 -8.80
CA LEU A 150 -2.98 -1.14 -8.43
C LEU A 150 -2.07 -2.14 -7.71
N SER A 151 -2.36 -2.43 -6.44
CA SER A 151 -1.67 -3.50 -5.71
C SER A 151 -2.51 -4.76 -5.74
N TYR A 152 -2.05 -5.74 -6.52
CA TYR A 152 -2.58 -7.10 -6.51
C TYR A 152 -1.78 -7.90 -5.49
N ASP A 153 -2.19 -7.80 -4.24
CA ASP A 153 -1.47 -8.32 -3.09
C ASP A 153 -2.14 -9.55 -2.46
N GLY A 154 -3.31 -9.96 -2.95
CA GLY A 154 -3.95 -11.23 -2.59
C GLY A 154 -3.43 -12.46 -3.34
N ILE A 155 -2.23 -12.41 -3.93
CA ILE A 155 -1.68 -13.51 -4.74
C ILE A 155 -1.15 -14.63 -3.84
N ARG A 156 -1.84 -15.77 -3.85
CA ARG A 156 -1.58 -16.93 -2.97
C ARG A 156 -1.80 -18.23 -3.75
N PRO A 157 -1.32 -19.38 -3.26
CA PRO A 157 -1.55 -20.67 -3.93
C PRO A 157 -3.01 -20.92 -4.30
N ALA A 158 -3.94 -20.62 -3.38
CA ALA A 158 -5.36 -20.83 -3.58
C ALA A 158 -6.02 -19.88 -4.59
N SER A 159 -5.46 -18.68 -4.80
CA SER A 159 -6.00 -17.66 -5.72
C SER A 159 -5.23 -17.59 -7.03
N ALA A 160 -4.14 -18.35 -7.19
CA ALA A 160 -3.19 -18.23 -8.30
C ALA A 160 -3.85 -18.35 -9.67
N ALA A 161 -4.79 -19.29 -9.82
CA ALA A 161 -5.50 -19.54 -11.07
C ALA A 161 -6.33 -18.33 -11.52
N ASP A 162 -6.97 -17.63 -10.57
CA ASP A 162 -7.78 -16.44 -10.86
C ASP A 162 -6.91 -15.19 -11.02
N ARG A 163 -5.81 -15.09 -10.26
CA ARG A 163 -4.92 -13.93 -10.30
C ARG A 163 -4.00 -13.89 -11.51
N LEU A 164 -3.60 -15.05 -12.05
CA LEU A 164 -2.72 -15.12 -13.21
C LEU A 164 -3.26 -14.35 -14.43
N PRO A 165 -4.48 -14.63 -14.95
CA PRO A 165 -5.02 -13.89 -16.10
C PRO A 165 -5.27 -12.42 -15.80
N LEU A 166 -5.68 -12.08 -14.57
CA LEU A 166 -5.90 -10.70 -14.14
C LEU A 166 -4.59 -9.90 -14.15
N VAL A 167 -3.51 -10.45 -13.59
CA VAL A 167 -2.17 -9.83 -13.61
C VAL A 167 -1.69 -9.63 -15.05
N MET A 168 -1.82 -10.65 -15.90
CA MET A 168 -1.36 -10.57 -17.29
C MET A 168 -2.11 -9.49 -18.09
N GLU A 169 -3.44 -9.45 -17.98
CA GLU A 169 -4.24 -8.47 -18.72
C GLU A 169 -4.01 -7.04 -18.20
N THR A 170 -3.92 -6.85 -16.88
CA THR A 170 -3.62 -5.54 -16.30
C THR A 170 -2.20 -5.09 -16.64
N LEU A 171 -1.19 -5.97 -16.59
CA LEU A 171 0.19 -5.65 -16.99
C LEU A 171 0.26 -5.21 -18.46
N ARG A 172 -0.50 -5.87 -19.35
CA ARG A 172 -0.54 -5.52 -20.77
C ARG A 172 -1.15 -4.14 -21.01
N ARG A 173 -2.17 -3.76 -20.24
CA ARG A 173 -2.88 -2.47 -20.40
C ARG A 173 -2.21 -1.31 -19.67
N PHE A 174 -1.66 -1.58 -18.49
CA PHE A 174 -1.10 -0.60 -17.58
C PHE A 174 0.23 -1.08 -17.02
N PRO A 175 1.25 -1.26 -17.90
CA PRO A 175 2.52 -1.86 -17.52
C PRO A 175 3.20 -1.13 -16.36
N ASP A 176 2.99 0.18 -16.25
CA ASP A 176 3.62 1.05 -15.27
C ASP A 176 2.75 1.39 -14.06
N ARG A 177 1.63 0.67 -13.84
CA ARG A 177 0.71 0.94 -12.73
C ARG A 177 0.32 -0.30 -11.93
N LEU A 178 1.02 -1.41 -12.12
CA LEU A 178 0.75 -2.67 -11.44
C LEU A 178 1.84 -3.04 -10.44
N LEU A 179 1.43 -3.31 -9.21
CA LEU A 179 2.24 -3.89 -8.14
C LEU A 179 1.68 -5.27 -7.80
N ILE A 180 2.54 -6.20 -7.42
CA ILE A 180 2.16 -7.56 -6.99
C ILE A 180 2.77 -7.89 -5.63
N SER A 181 2.01 -8.57 -4.78
CA SER A 181 2.46 -9.03 -3.45
C SER A 181 1.58 -10.19 -2.94
N GLN A 182 1.75 -10.59 -1.68
CA GLN A 182 1.05 -11.73 -1.06
C GLN A 182 0.21 -11.37 0.18
N ASP A 183 0.37 -10.13 0.69
CA ASP A 183 -0.20 -9.68 1.96
C ASP A 183 0.00 -10.74 3.07
N ALA A 184 1.24 -11.24 3.16
CA ALA A 184 1.63 -12.37 3.99
C ALA A 184 2.20 -11.92 5.33
N GLY A 185 2.44 -12.88 6.24
CA GLY A 185 3.10 -12.62 7.51
C GLY A 185 2.18 -12.22 8.67
N TRP A 186 0.88 -12.52 8.58
CA TRP A 186 -0.04 -12.29 9.70
C TRP A 186 0.36 -13.15 10.91
N TYR A 187 0.35 -12.54 12.10
CA TYR A 187 0.68 -13.19 13.37
C TYR A 187 -0.48 -13.04 14.35
N ASN A 188 -1.06 -14.17 14.77
CA ASN A 188 -2.15 -14.22 15.72
C ASN A 188 -1.62 -14.31 17.16
N VAL A 189 -1.64 -13.17 17.86
CA VAL A 189 -1.32 -13.13 19.29
C VAL A 189 -2.24 -14.09 20.06
N GLY A 190 -1.65 -14.92 20.92
CA GLY A 190 -2.37 -15.93 21.69
C GLY A 190 -2.40 -17.33 21.06
N GLN A 191 -1.97 -17.48 19.80
CA GLN A 191 -1.79 -18.80 19.18
C GLN A 191 -0.32 -19.27 19.29
N PRO A 192 -0.06 -20.58 19.45
CA PRO A 192 1.30 -21.11 19.42
C PRO A 192 2.03 -20.70 18.13
N ARG A 193 3.21 -20.08 18.27
CA ARG A 193 4.01 -19.53 17.16
C ARG A 193 3.25 -18.52 16.26
N GLY A 194 2.20 -17.89 16.78
CA GLY A 194 1.41 -16.92 16.02
C GLY A 194 0.39 -17.52 15.06
N GLY A 195 0.13 -18.83 15.14
CA GLY A 195 -0.76 -19.52 14.21
C GLY A 195 -0.06 -19.92 12.91
N GLN A 196 -0.81 -19.94 11.81
CA GLN A 196 -0.27 -20.27 10.48
C GLN A 196 0.34 -19.02 9.84
N VAL A 197 1.66 -19.01 9.70
CA VAL A 197 2.38 -17.91 9.02
C VAL A 197 2.58 -18.27 7.56
N THR A 198 2.03 -17.46 6.67
CA THR A 198 2.23 -17.57 5.22
C THR A 198 3.66 -17.16 4.85
N SER A 199 4.35 -17.97 4.04
CA SER A 199 5.70 -17.66 3.56
C SER A 199 5.72 -16.44 2.65
N PHE A 200 6.86 -15.74 2.60
CA PHE A 200 7.10 -14.60 1.71
C PHE A 200 7.69 -15.01 0.35
N ASP A 201 8.14 -16.26 0.17
CA ASP A 201 8.89 -16.69 -1.01
C ASP A 201 8.05 -17.35 -2.10
N TRP A 202 6.75 -17.58 -1.86
CA TRP A 202 5.91 -18.29 -2.82
C TRP A 202 5.71 -17.49 -4.12
N LEU A 203 5.50 -16.18 -4.03
CA LEU A 203 5.41 -15.32 -5.21
C LEU A 203 6.64 -15.44 -6.14
N PRO A 204 7.89 -15.20 -5.68
CA PRO A 204 9.05 -15.34 -6.55
C PRO A 204 9.36 -16.79 -6.95
N ARG A 205 9.07 -17.79 -6.10
CA ARG A 205 9.40 -19.21 -6.39
C ARG A 205 8.38 -19.95 -7.25
N ALA A 206 7.11 -19.51 -7.26
CA ALA A 206 6.04 -20.23 -7.94
C ALA A 206 5.25 -19.32 -8.89
N PHE A 207 4.75 -18.17 -8.41
CA PHE A 207 3.88 -17.32 -9.23
C PHE A 207 4.63 -16.64 -10.38
N ILE A 208 5.86 -16.18 -10.17
CA ILE A 208 6.68 -15.60 -11.23
C ILE A 208 7.00 -16.63 -12.34
N PRO A 209 7.44 -17.87 -12.02
CA PRO A 209 7.53 -18.93 -13.02
C PRO A 209 6.21 -19.20 -13.79
N MET A 210 5.06 -19.13 -13.12
CA MET A 210 3.76 -19.28 -13.79
C MET A 210 3.49 -18.16 -14.80
N LEU A 211 3.80 -16.89 -14.44
CA LEU A 211 3.69 -15.75 -15.37
C LEU A 211 4.61 -15.93 -16.59
N VAL A 212 5.85 -16.37 -16.38
CA VAL A 212 6.80 -16.64 -17.47
C VAL A 212 6.29 -17.76 -18.38
N ALA A 213 5.81 -18.86 -17.80
CA ALA A 213 5.23 -19.98 -18.56
C ALA A 213 3.97 -19.56 -19.34
N ALA A 214 3.21 -18.59 -18.84
CA ALA A 214 2.06 -18.00 -19.51
C ALA A 214 2.43 -16.92 -20.54
N GLY A 215 3.72 -16.60 -20.72
CA GLY A 215 4.21 -15.72 -21.79
C GLY A 215 4.60 -14.30 -21.35
N VAL A 216 4.68 -14.00 -20.05
CA VAL A 216 5.23 -12.72 -19.57
C VAL A 216 6.74 -12.68 -19.85
N SER A 217 7.19 -11.63 -20.55
CA SER A 217 8.59 -11.45 -20.91
C SER A 217 9.48 -11.14 -19.69
N ALA A 218 10.78 -11.31 -19.84
CA ALA A 218 11.76 -10.91 -18.82
C ALA A 218 11.63 -9.42 -18.44
N GLU A 219 11.33 -8.55 -19.42
CA GLU A 219 11.07 -7.13 -19.15
C GLU A 219 9.77 -6.93 -18.35
N GLY A 220 8.71 -7.69 -18.64
CA GLY A 220 7.48 -7.66 -17.85
C GLY A 220 7.71 -8.09 -16.39
N VAL A 221 8.52 -9.13 -16.18
CA VAL A 221 8.91 -9.57 -14.83
C VAL A 221 9.76 -8.50 -14.12
N ASN A 222 10.75 -7.94 -14.81
CA ASN A 222 11.59 -6.86 -14.27
C ASN A 222 10.74 -5.63 -13.90
N ARG A 223 9.72 -5.33 -14.70
CA ARG A 223 8.77 -4.25 -14.42
C ARG A 223 8.00 -4.50 -13.13
N LEU A 224 7.43 -5.68 -12.98
CA LEU A 224 6.66 -6.08 -11.80
C LEU A 224 7.49 -6.11 -10.51
N LEU A 225 8.73 -6.62 -10.58
CA LEU A 225 9.53 -6.90 -9.40
C LEU A 225 10.53 -5.81 -9.04
N VAL A 226 10.88 -4.93 -9.99
CA VAL A 226 11.94 -3.94 -9.80
C VAL A 226 11.43 -2.54 -10.13
N GLN A 227 11.04 -2.28 -11.39
CA GLN A 227 10.77 -0.91 -11.84
C GLN A 227 9.54 -0.30 -11.17
N ASN A 228 8.42 -1.03 -11.15
CA ASN A 228 7.17 -0.54 -10.58
C ASN A 228 7.25 -0.32 -9.05
N PRO A 229 7.70 -1.29 -8.23
CA PRO A 229 7.84 -1.04 -6.80
C PRO A 229 8.84 0.08 -6.51
N ALA A 230 9.95 0.18 -7.24
CA ALA A 230 10.86 1.32 -7.09
C ALA A 230 10.13 2.64 -7.40
N ALA A 231 9.46 2.75 -8.54
CA ALA A 231 8.76 3.96 -8.96
C ALA A 231 7.61 4.36 -8.02
N ALA A 232 6.85 3.39 -7.51
CA ALA A 232 5.71 3.63 -6.63
C ALA A 232 6.13 4.15 -5.24
N PHE A 233 7.27 3.68 -4.73
CA PHE A 233 7.76 4.04 -3.39
C PHE A 233 8.85 5.13 -3.41
N THR A 234 9.29 5.59 -4.58
CA THR A 234 10.19 6.75 -4.68
C THR A 234 9.53 8.00 -4.11
N ILE A 235 10.20 8.62 -3.14
CA ILE A 235 9.81 9.89 -2.56
C ILE A 235 10.19 11.00 -3.54
N ARG A 236 9.20 11.73 -4.06
CA ARG A 236 9.42 12.89 -4.94
C ARG A 236 9.12 14.17 -4.20
N ALA A 237 9.99 15.17 -4.34
CA ALA A 237 9.73 16.50 -3.80
C ALA A 237 8.43 17.09 -4.37
N ALA A 238 7.90 18.14 -3.75
CA ALA A 238 6.64 18.75 -4.16
C ALA A 238 6.68 19.43 -5.55
N ASP A 239 7.87 19.61 -6.13
CA ASP A 239 8.13 20.46 -7.30
C ASP A 239 8.61 19.70 -8.56
N GLU A 240 8.44 18.37 -8.63
CA GLU A 240 8.68 17.54 -9.84
C GLU A 240 7.42 16.81 -10.30
#